data_AF-A0A840Q1J3-F1
#
_entry.id   AF-A0A840Q1J3-F1
#
_cell.length_a   1.000
_cell.length_b   1.000
_cell.length_c   1.000
_cell.angle_alpha   90.00
_cell.angle_beta   90.00
_cell.angle_gamma   90.00
#
_symmetry.space_group_name_H-M   'P 1'
#
loop_
_entity.id
_entity.type
_entity.pdbx_description
1 polymer ?
#
loop_
_entity_poly.entity_id
_entity_poly.type
_entity_poly.pdbx_seq_one_letter_code
_entity_poly.pdbx_strand_id
1 'polypeptide(L)'
;MVVSPAVSAFQSRRALELAMKWVYSFDSAVKVPYQDNLSSLIHDREFLGIIDDDLLPMMKYVVKLGNQAVHTNAPITRDVAVLSLHHLFQFVAWIDYCYSDEFTAGDFDESLLPVGEEQDISNFKRGYFAEKKSLGKG
;
A
#
# COMPACT_ATOMS: atom_id res chain seq x y z
N MET A 1 15.98 16.25 -5.21
CA MET A 1 14.86 15.30 -5.42
C MET A 1 13.82 15.62 -4.37
N VAL A 2 12.58 15.93 -4.76
CA VAL A 2 11.50 16.23 -3.80
C VAL A 2 10.95 14.91 -3.29
N VAL A 3 10.98 14.70 -1.99
CA VAL A 3 10.40 13.52 -1.32
C VAL A 3 9.22 13.96 -0.49
N SER A 4 8.17 13.15 -0.52
CA SER A 4 6.92 13.44 0.14
C SER A 4 6.42 12.22 0.90
N PRO A 5 6.52 12.21 2.24
CA PRO A 5 6.08 11.09 3.06
C PRO A 5 4.60 10.72 2.84
N ALA A 6 3.72 11.72 2.68
CA ALA A 6 2.31 11.42 2.44
C ALA A 6 2.04 10.90 1.02
N VAL A 7 2.80 11.32 -0.01
CA VAL A 7 2.70 10.66 -1.34
C VAL A 7 3.17 9.21 -1.23
N SER A 8 4.27 8.96 -0.52
CA SER A 8 4.77 7.59 -0.28
C SER A 8 3.70 6.71 0.36
N ALA A 9 3.11 7.15 1.47
CA ALA A 9 2.04 6.40 2.15
C ALA A 9 0.81 6.14 1.26
N PHE A 10 0.38 7.13 0.48
CA PHE A 10 -0.71 6.98 -0.49
C PHE A 10 -0.39 5.91 -1.54
N GLN A 11 0.82 5.97 -2.11
CA GLN A 11 1.26 5.03 -3.13
C GLN A 11 1.47 3.63 -2.56
N SER A 12 1.92 3.49 -1.31
CA SER A 12 2.02 2.19 -0.65
C SER A 12 0.67 1.49 -0.55
N ARG A 13 -0.41 2.21 -0.18
CA ARG A 13 -1.78 1.66 -0.19
C ARG A 13 -2.23 1.23 -1.58
N ARG A 14 -1.92 2.02 -2.61
CA ARG A 14 -2.31 1.69 -3.98
C ARG A 14 -1.56 0.46 -4.51
N ALA A 15 -0.27 0.33 -4.18
CA ALA A 15 0.52 -0.85 -4.50
C ALA A 15 0.00 -2.09 -3.77
N LEU A 16 -0.35 -1.97 -2.48
CA LEU A 16 -0.99 -3.05 -1.72
C LEU A 16 -2.31 -3.49 -2.40
N GLU A 17 -3.12 -2.54 -2.85
CA GLU A 17 -4.38 -2.85 -3.54
C GLU A 17 -4.15 -3.66 -4.83
N LEU A 18 -3.15 -3.27 -5.62
CA LEU A 18 -2.82 -3.97 -6.86
C LEU A 18 -2.26 -5.37 -6.57
N ALA A 19 -1.36 -5.50 -5.60
CA ALA A 19 -0.80 -6.78 -5.18
C ALA A 19 -1.89 -7.73 -4.66
N MET A 20 -2.81 -7.22 -3.83
CA MET A 20 -3.98 -7.95 -3.35
C MET A 20 -4.84 -8.45 -4.51
N LYS A 21 -5.19 -7.57 -5.45
CA LYS A 21 -5.98 -7.95 -6.64
C LYS A 21 -5.27 -8.99 -7.49
N TRP A 22 -3.95 -8.93 -7.60
CA TRP A 22 -3.17 -9.95 -8.29
C TRP A 22 -3.27 -11.31 -7.59
N VAL A 23 -3.11 -11.38 -6.26
CA VAL A 23 -3.26 -12.62 -5.48
C VAL A 23 -4.62 -13.26 -5.75
N TYR A 24 -5.69 -12.48 -5.66
CA TYR A 24 -7.06 -12.96 -5.93
C TYR A 24 -7.31 -13.39 -7.38
N SER A 25 -6.49 -12.93 -8.32
CA SER A 25 -6.57 -13.34 -9.72
C SER A 25 -5.76 -14.60 -10.04
N PHE A 26 -4.75 -14.90 -9.22
CA PHE A 26 -3.79 -15.97 -9.44
C PHE A 26 -4.08 -17.20 -8.58
N ASP A 27 -4.38 -17.00 -7.30
CA ASP A 27 -4.56 -18.07 -6.34
C ASP A 27 -6.00 -18.60 -6.34
N SER A 28 -6.15 -19.87 -6.71
CA SER A 28 -7.45 -20.55 -6.74
C SER A 28 -8.07 -20.82 -5.36
N ALA A 29 -7.31 -20.68 -4.27
CA ALA A 29 -7.79 -20.86 -2.90
C ALA A 29 -8.68 -19.71 -2.42
N VAL A 30 -8.64 -18.56 -3.11
CA VAL A 30 -9.43 -17.37 -2.76
C VAL A 30 -10.40 -17.02 -3.88
N LYS A 31 -11.59 -16.57 -3.51
CA LYS A 31 -12.57 -16.04 -4.46
C LYS A 31 -12.85 -14.58 -4.17
N VAL A 32 -12.87 -13.76 -5.23
CA VAL A 32 -13.22 -12.35 -5.10
C VAL A 32 -14.63 -12.23 -4.49
N PRO A 33 -14.79 -11.56 -3.33
CA PRO A 33 -16.09 -11.36 -2.69
C PRO A 33 -16.96 -10.40 -3.52
N TYR A 34 -18.24 -10.27 -3.16
CA TYR A 34 -19.18 -9.42 -3.90
C TYR A 34 -18.69 -7.97 -4.08
N GLN A 35 -17.96 -7.43 -3.10
CA GLN A 35 -17.31 -6.13 -3.21
C GLN A 35 -15.81 -6.32 -3.44
N ASP A 36 -15.28 -5.75 -4.53
CA ASP A 36 -13.88 -5.88 -4.96
C ASP A 36 -12.97 -4.73 -4.48
N ASN A 37 -13.33 -4.11 -3.36
CA ASN A 37 -12.54 -3.06 -2.73
C ASN A 37 -11.53 -3.63 -1.73
N LEU A 38 -10.41 -2.94 -1.52
CA LEU A 38 -9.32 -3.39 -0.65
C LEU A 38 -9.77 -3.77 0.77
N SER A 39 -10.73 -3.04 1.33
CA SER A 39 -11.25 -3.33 2.66
C SER A 39 -11.95 -4.69 2.72
N SER A 40 -12.69 -5.04 1.67
CA SER A 40 -13.39 -6.33 1.59
C SER A 40 -12.39 -7.47 1.40
N LEU A 41 -11.38 -7.28 0.55
CA LEU A 41 -10.34 -8.29 0.29
C LEU A 41 -9.49 -8.61 1.54
N ILE A 42 -9.10 -7.60 2.32
CA ILE A 42 -8.27 -7.79 3.53
C ILE A 42 -8.99 -8.55 4.65
N HIS A 43 -10.33 -8.50 4.68
CA HIS A 43 -11.14 -9.12 5.74
C HIS A 43 -11.83 -10.41 5.28
N ASP A 44 -11.58 -10.83 4.05
CA ASP A 44 -12.12 -12.08 3.54
C ASP A 44 -11.56 -13.29 4.28
N ARG A 45 -12.41 -14.28 4.57
CA ARG A 45 -12.01 -15.43 5.39
C ARG A 45 -11.10 -16.40 4.65
N GLU A 46 -11.26 -16.57 3.34
CA GLU A 46 -10.43 -17.47 2.55
C GLU A 46 -9.02 -16.89 2.47
N PHE A 47 -8.92 -15.59 2.19
CA PHE A 47 -7.64 -14.87 2.19
C PHE A 47 -6.95 -14.91 3.56
N LEU A 48 -7.68 -14.66 4.65
CA LEU A 48 -7.13 -14.78 6.00
C LEU A 48 -6.67 -16.20 6.36
N GLY A 49 -7.13 -17.22 5.65
CA GLY A 49 -6.72 -18.60 5.84
C GLY A 49 -5.41 -18.99 5.14
N ILE A 50 -4.91 -18.15 4.22
CA ILE A 50 -3.70 -18.44 3.44
C ILE A 50 -2.51 -17.53 3.78
N ILE A 51 -2.75 -16.35 4.36
CA ILE A 51 -1.69 -15.42 4.73
C ILE A 51 -1.07 -15.78 6.08
N ASP A 52 0.16 -15.31 6.30
CA ASP A 52 0.77 -15.31 7.63
C ASP A 52 0.07 -14.29 8.55
N ASP A 53 -0.18 -14.69 9.80
CA ASP A 53 -0.91 -13.89 10.80
C ASP A 53 -0.30 -12.50 11.02
N ASP A 54 1.02 -12.39 10.91
CA ASP A 54 1.77 -11.14 11.12
C ASP A 54 1.58 -10.13 9.97
N LEU A 55 1.15 -10.56 8.78
CA LEU A 55 0.93 -9.67 7.64
C LEU A 55 -0.36 -8.86 7.76
N LEU A 56 -1.40 -9.41 8.42
CA LEU A 56 -2.66 -8.71 8.58
C LEU A 56 -2.53 -7.34 9.26
N PRO A 57 -1.87 -7.21 10.44
CA PRO A 57 -1.68 -5.89 11.07
C PRO A 57 -0.83 -4.95 10.20
N MET A 58 0.17 -5.47 9.47
CA MET A 58 0.99 -4.67 8.54
C MET A 58 0.16 -4.10 7.39
N MET A 59 -0.67 -4.92 6.73
CA MET A 59 -1.57 -4.46 5.67
C MET A 59 -2.60 -3.44 6.19
N LYS A 60 -3.17 -3.67 7.38
CA LYS A 60 -4.08 -2.71 8.02
C LYS A 60 -3.41 -1.38 8.30
N TYR A 61 -2.13 -1.38 8.70
CA TYR A 61 -1.35 -0.16 8.87
C TYR A 61 -1.21 0.62 7.56
N VAL A 62 -0.83 -0.07 6.46
CA VAL A 62 -0.69 0.54 5.13
C VAL A 62 -2.01 1.18 4.67
N VAL A 63 -3.14 0.48 4.85
CA VAL A 63 -4.47 1.02 4.51
C VAL A 63 -4.80 2.25 5.34
N LYS A 64 -4.58 2.19 6.66
CA LYS A 64 -4.88 3.29 7.58
C LYS A 64 -4.07 4.54 7.21
N LEU A 65 -2.75 4.40 7.04
CA LEU A 65 -1.87 5.54 6.74
C LEU A 65 -2.14 6.10 5.34
N GLY A 66 -2.37 5.25 4.34
CA GLY A 66 -2.73 5.71 2.99
C GLY A 66 -4.06 6.46 2.94
N ASN A 67 -5.07 6.02 3.70
CA ASN A 67 -6.33 6.76 3.84
C ASN A 67 -6.12 8.12 4.53
N GLN A 68 -5.32 8.15 5.59
CA GLN A 68 -4.95 9.40 6.28
C GLN A 68 -4.24 10.37 5.32
N ALA A 69 -3.35 9.86 4.48
CA ALA A 69 -2.65 10.65 3.48
C ALA A 69 -3.60 11.32 2.48
N VAL A 70 -4.70 10.68 2.08
CA VAL A 70 -5.61 11.27 1.08
C VAL A 70 -6.60 12.24 1.71
N HIS A 71 -7.16 11.87 2.87
CA HIS A 71 -8.36 12.52 3.40
C HIS A 71 -8.10 13.53 4.51
N THR A 72 -6.89 13.52 5.09
CA THR A 72 -6.55 14.40 6.20
C THR A 72 -5.40 15.33 5.84
N ASN A 73 -5.45 16.55 6.37
CA ASN A 73 -4.31 17.47 6.35
C ASN A 73 -3.30 17.16 7.47
N ALA A 74 -3.40 15.98 8.10
CA ALA A 74 -2.49 15.60 9.16
C ALA A 74 -1.09 15.36 8.58
N PRO A 75 -0.04 15.91 9.21
CA PRO A 75 1.33 15.69 8.77
C PRO A 75 1.67 14.19 8.90
N ILE A 76 2.27 13.65 7.85
CA ILE A 76 2.84 12.29 7.83
C ILE A 76 4.34 12.48 7.85
N THR A 77 5.01 11.96 8.88
CA THR A 77 6.47 12.03 9.00
C THR A 77 7.13 11.00 8.09
N ARG A 78 8.42 11.21 7.78
CA ARG A 78 9.22 10.21 7.07
C ARG A 78 9.13 8.83 7.71
N ASP A 79 9.38 8.71 9.02
CA ASP A 79 9.46 7.41 9.70
C ASP A 79 8.19 6.58 9.57
N VAL A 80 7.01 7.21 9.69
CA VAL A 80 5.74 6.49 9.52
C VAL A 80 5.50 6.09 8.06
N ALA A 81 5.96 6.90 7.10
CA ALA A 81 5.87 6.56 5.68
C ALA A 81 6.84 5.42 5.31
N VAL A 82 8.05 5.42 5.88
CA VAL A 82 9.03 4.33 5.74
C VAL A 82 8.47 3.04 6.33
N LEU A 83 7.86 3.10 7.52
CA LEU A 83 7.21 1.93 8.12
C LEU A 83 6.08 1.39 7.23
N SER A 84 5.27 2.25 6.61
CA SER A 84 4.26 1.81 5.66
C SER A 84 4.86 1.17 4.40
N LEU A 85 6.01 1.66 3.93
CA LEU A 85 6.70 1.09 2.78
C LEU A 85 7.32 -0.26 3.14
N HIS A 86 7.91 -0.40 4.33
CA HIS A 86 8.40 -1.65 4.88
C HIS A 86 7.28 -2.71 4.98
N HIS A 87 6.13 -2.35 5.55
CA HIS A 87 4.98 -3.25 5.63
C HIS A 87 4.46 -3.70 4.26
N LEU A 88 4.46 -2.80 3.27
CA LEU A 88 4.15 -3.19 1.89
C LEU A 88 5.20 -4.17 1.35
N PHE A 89 6.49 -3.90 1.57
CA PHE A 89 7.57 -4.78 1.14
C PHE A 89 7.40 -6.19 1.71
N GLN A 90 7.09 -6.33 3.00
CA GLN A 90 6.85 -7.64 3.62
C GLN A 90 5.72 -8.41 2.93
N PHE A 91 4.63 -7.73 2.56
CA PHE A 91 3.53 -8.37 1.81
C PHE A 91 3.94 -8.79 0.40
N VAL A 92 4.75 -7.98 -0.30
CA VAL A 92 5.26 -8.34 -1.63
C VAL A 92 6.29 -9.47 -1.54
N ALA A 93 7.12 -9.50 -0.49
CA ALA A 93 8.05 -10.60 -0.22
C ALA A 93 7.30 -11.91 0.09
N TRP A 94 6.18 -11.85 0.81
CA TRP A 94 5.31 -13.00 1.00
C TRP A 94 4.73 -13.52 -0.32
N ILE A 95 4.31 -12.61 -1.22
CA ILE A 95 3.89 -12.99 -2.58
C ILE A 95 5.02 -13.72 -3.32
N ASP A 96 6.24 -13.16 -3.30
CA ASP A 96 7.41 -13.77 -3.94
C ASP A 96 7.70 -15.16 -3.35
N TYR A 97 7.64 -15.29 -2.03
CA TYR A 97 7.85 -16.56 -1.34
C TYR A 97 6.81 -17.64 -1.71
N CYS A 98 5.54 -17.25 -1.85
CA CYS A 98 4.46 -18.20 -2.11
C CYS A 98 4.30 -18.57 -3.59
N TYR A 99 4.63 -17.66 -4.50
CA TYR A 99 4.22 -17.77 -5.91
C TYR A 99 5.36 -17.73 -6.93
N SER A 100 6.60 -17.50 -6.50
CA SER A 100 7.78 -17.58 -7.39
C SER A 100 8.45 -18.96 -7.30
N ASP A 101 9.12 -19.39 -8.38
CA ASP A 101 9.91 -20.62 -8.38
C ASP A 101 11.13 -20.54 -7.44
N GLU A 102 11.70 -19.34 -7.28
CA GLU A 102 12.80 -19.03 -6.38
C GLU A 102 12.51 -17.74 -5.62
N PHE A 103 12.80 -17.71 -4.31
CA PHE A 103 12.64 -16.52 -3.48
C PHE A 103 13.77 -15.50 -3.73
N THR A 104 13.42 -14.24 -4.01
CA THR A 104 14.35 -13.19 -4.46
C THR A 104 14.21 -11.85 -3.74
N ALA A 105 13.15 -11.61 -2.96
CA ALA A 105 12.83 -10.30 -2.39
C ALA A 105 13.94 -9.71 -1.51
N GLY A 106 14.71 -10.55 -0.80
CA GLY A 106 15.76 -10.10 0.13
C GLY A 106 15.20 -9.32 1.33
N ASP A 107 16.03 -8.45 1.92
CA ASP A 107 15.65 -7.60 3.06
C ASP A 107 15.28 -6.19 2.61
N PHE A 108 14.41 -5.53 3.40
CA PHE A 108 14.10 -4.12 3.18
C PHE A 108 15.27 -3.23 3.60
N ASP A 109 15.97 -2.64 2.63
CA ASP A 109 17.10 -1.75 2.87
C ASP A 109 16.66 -0.26 2.87
N GLU A 110 16.53 0.31 4.07
CA GLU A 110 16.21 1.73 4.27
C GLU A 110 17.28 2.68 3.71
N SER A 111 18.53 2.23 3.54
CA SER A 111 19.62 3.06 3.01
C SER A 111 19.42 3.44 1.54
N LEU A 112 18.59 2.68 0.83
CA LEU A 112 18.19 2.97 -0.56
C LEU A 112 17.17 4.12 -0.66
N LEU A 113 16.58 4.53 0.47
CA LEU A 113 15.54 5.56 0.45
C LEU A 113 16.16 6.95 0.33
N PRO A 114 15.68 7.78 -0.63
CA PRO A 114 16.22 9.12 -0.80
C PRO A 114 16.00 9.99 0.44
N VAL A 115 17.07 10.65 0.89
CA VAL A 115 17.02 11.74 1.86
C VAL A 115 16.89 13.04 1.07
N GLY A 116 15.72 13.66 1.06
CA GLY A 116 15.52 14.95 0.39
C GLY A 116 14.75 15.93 1.26
N GLU A 117 14.67 17.17 0.81
CA GLU A 117 13.90 18.22 1.50
C GLU A 117 12.41 17.84 1.51
N GLU A 118 11.80 17.77 2.71
CA GLU A 118 10.37 17.57 2.89
C GLU A 118 9.61 18.75 2.25
N GLN A 119 8.84 18.49 1.18
CA GLN A 119 7.86 19.47 0.70
C GLN A 119 6.47 19.17 1.27
N ASP A 120 5.86 20.21 1.84
CA ASP A 120 4.44 20.22 2.18
C ASP A 120 3.58 20.15 0.90
N ILE A 121 3.19 18.93 0.58
CA ILE A 121 2.31 18.49 -0.51
C ILE A 121 0.83 18.83 -0.31
N SER A 122 0.45 19.59 0.72
CA SER A 122 -0.92 20.10 0.86
C SER A 122 -1.43 20.78 -0.41
N ASN A 123 -0.55 21.47 -1.14
CA ASN A 123 -0.85 22.10 -2.43
C ASN A 123 -0.90 21.11 -3.62
N PHE A 124 -0.06 20.08 -3.64
CA PHE A 124 -0.04 19.07 -4.71
C PHE A 124 -1.29 18.18 -4.71
N LYS A 125 -1.74 17.74 -3.53
CA LYS A 125 -2.99 16.97 -3.38
C LYS A 125 -4.19 17.77 -3.89
N ARG A 126 -4.25 19.06 -3.56
CA ARG A 126 -5.34 19.94 -3.99
C ARG A 126 -5.42 20.06 -5.52
N GLY A 127 -4.28 20.17 -6.20
CA GLY A 127 -4.20 20.19 -7.66
C GLY A 127 -4.60 18.86 -8.31
N TYR A 128 -3.98 17.75 -7.88
CA TYR A 128 -4.21 16.42 -8.47
C TYR A 128 -5.67 15.94 -8.29
N PHE A 129 -6.26 16.15 -7.11
CA PHE A 129 -7.66 15.78 -6.87
C PHE A 129 -8.67 16.74 -7.52
N ALA A 130 -8.35 18.03 -7.65
CA ALA A 130 -9.17 18.98 -8.41
C ALA A 130 -9.20 18.62 -9.91
N GLU A 131 -8.05 18.21 -10.47
CA GLU A 131 -7.94 17.77 -11.85
C GLU A 131 -8.73 16.47 -12.13
N LYS A 132 -8.62 15.48 -11.23
CA LYS A 132 -9.43 14.24 -11.32
C LYS A 132 -10.94 14.50 -11.21
N LYS A 133 -11.37 15.43 -10.36
CA LYS A 133 -12.78 15.82 -10.22
C LYS A 133 -13.29 16.58 -11.45
N SER A 134 -12.43 17.38 -12.10
CA SER A 134 -12.72 18.05 -13.37
C SER A 134 -12.85 17.08 -14.55
N LEU A 135 -12.20 15.92 -14.50
CA LEU A 135 -12.19 14.94 -15.60
C LEU A 135 -13.35 13.93 -15.53
N GLY A 136 -14.24 14.02 -14.54
CA GLY A 136 -15.48 13.23 -14.48
C GLY A 136 -15.29 11.71 -14.37
N LYS A 137 -14.07 11.22 -14.10
CA LYS A 137 -13.77 9.79 -13.92
C LYS A 137 -13.83 9.45 -12.44
N GLY A 138 -15.05 9.27 -11.94
CA GLY A 138 -15.37 8.58 -10.69
C GLY A 138 -15.48 7.08 -10.94
#